data_AF-A0A2S8UA78-F1
#
_entry.id   AF-A0A2S8UA78-F1
#
_cell.length_a   1.000
_cell.length_b   1.000
_cell.length_c   1.000
_cell.angle_alpha   90.00
_cell.angle_beta   90.00
_cell.angle_gamma   90.00
#
_symmetry.space_group_name_H-M   'P 1'
#
loop_
_entity.id
_entity.type
_entity.pdbx_description
1 polymer ?
#
loop_
_entity_poly.entity_id
_entity_poly.type
_entity_poly.pdbx_seq_one_letter_code
_entity_poly.pdbx_strand_id
1 'polypeptide(L)'
;MAGNVFGPDNNKGIIDDLEHIGWVTVPPGKRVKFTFGSSANWENCICIYNADTGNPIKKHEAGTPPRHLVEWTTDENTTGQNVAYRVTGWHKESGPSSGAPWIQSRVKENPFQTDQGNFQTYGFEDRNDNDFDDIWATAEFQD
;
A
#
# COMPACT_ATOMS: atom_id res chain seq x y z
N MET A 1 -7.29 21.92 9.94
CA MET A 1 -8.10 20.70 10.04
C MET A 1 -7.23 19.55 9.61
N ALA A 2 -7.06 18.54 10.46
CA ALA A 2 -6.38 17.32 10.06
C ALA A 2 -7.20 16.69 8.92
N GLY A 3 -6.58 16.50 7.76
CA GLY A 3 -7.20 15.79 6.66
C GLY A 3 -7.38 14.35 7.10
N ASN A 4 -8.62 13.87 7.16
CA ASN A 4 -8.85 12.46 7.42
C ASN A 4 -8.24 11.65 6.28
N VAL A 5 -7.30 10.77 6.61
CA VAL A 5 -6.73 9.81 5.67
C VAL A 5 -7.67 8.63 5.62
N PHE A 6 -8.13 8.29 4.43
CA PHE A 6 -9.12 7.26 4.24
C PHE A 6 -8.58 6.15 3.33
N GLY A 7 -9.01 4.92 3.61
CA GLY A 7 -8.79 3.74 2.78
C GLY A 7 -9.50 3.82 1.43
N PRO A 8 -9.83 2.67 0.83
CA PRO A 8 -10.60 2.63 -0.40
C PRO A 8 -11.95 3.32 -0.23
N ASP A 9 -12.47 3.91 -1.32
CA ASP A 9 -13.74 4.66 -1.38
C ASP A 9 -13.82 5.91 -0.47
N ASN A 10 -12.72 6.28 0.19
CA ASN A 10 -12.57 7.48 1.01
C ASN A 10 -13.57 7.61 2.19
N ASN A 11 -14.06 6.50 2.72
CA ASN A 11 -15.11 6.49 3.75
C ASN A 11 -14.68 5.86 5.09
N LYS A 12 -13.53 5.18 5.14
CA LYS A 12 -13.02 4.51 6.35
C LYS A 12 -11.63 5.02 6.70
N GLY A 13 -11.46 5.48 7.93
CA GLY A 13 -10.17 5.97 8.42
C GLY A 13 -9.13 4.86 8.49
N ILE A 14 -7.86 5.23 8.32
CA ILE A 14 -6.74 4.31 8.48
C ILE A 14 -6.49 3.98 9.96
N ILE A 15 -6.14 2.73 10.25
CA ILE A 15 -5.50 2.30 11.49
C ILE A 15 -4.01 2.67 11.36
N ASP A 16 -3.53 3.55 12.23
CA ASP A 16 -2.18 4.12 12.18
C ASP A 16 -1.23 3.42 13.15
N ASP A 17 -0.87 2.17 12.83
CA ASP A 17 0.08 1.35 13.59
C ASP A 17 1.05 0.57 12.69
N LEU A 18 2.05 -0.07 13.30
CA LEU A 18 3.08 -0.85 12.60
C LEU A 18 2.59 -2.22 12.11
N GLU A 19 1.42 -2.69 12.57
CA GLU A 19 0.85 -3.97 12.14
C GLU A 19 -0.01 -3.84 10.88
N HIS A 20 -0.35 -2.62 10.46
CA HIS A 20 -1.22 -2.37 9.30
C HIS A 20 -0.62 -1.42 8.24
N ILE A 21 0.60 -0.90 8.47
CA ILE A 21 1.25 0.07 7.56
C ILE A 21 2.66 -0.39 7.19
N GLY A 22 2.91 -0.55 5.88
CA GLY A 22 4.24 -0.60 5.31
C GLY A 22 4.79 0.81 5.06
N TRP A 23 6.08 1.02 5.30
CA TRP A 23 6.72 2.33 5.20
C TRP A 23 7.84 2.35 4.17
N VAL A 24 7.65 3.09 3.07
CA VAL A 24 8.69 3.29 2.06
C VAL A 24 9.31 4.67 2.23
N THR A 25 10.63 4.72 2.46
CA THR A 25 11.37 5.98 2.61
C THR A 25 12.22 6.24 1.38
N VAL A 26 11.91 7.28 0.62
CA VAL A 26 12.58 7.65 -0.64
C VAL A 26 13.69 8.67 -0.37
N PRO A 27 14.97 8.35 -0.60
CA PRO A 27 16.07 9.30 -0.44
C PRO A 27 16.03 10.44 -1.48
N PRO A 28 16.74 11.57 -1.24
CA PRO A 28 16.89 12.62 -2.24
C PRO A 28 17.50 12.11 -3.55
N GLY A 29 16.99 12.59 -4.68
CA GLY A 29 17.43 12.21 -6.02
C GLY A 29 17.04 10.79 -6.44
N LYS A 30 16.02 10.19 -5.79
CA LYS A 30 15.49 8.87 -6.15
C LYS A 30 14.00 8.94 -6.49
N ARG A 31 13.55 7.91 -7.20
CA ARG A 31 12.13 7.57 -7.42
C ARG A 31 11.85 6.18 -6.90
N VAL A 32 10.59 5.88 -6.64
CA VAL A 32 10.16 4.50 -6.37
C VAL A 32 9.14 4.09 -7.41
N LYS A 33 9.38 2.94 -8.05
CA LYS A 33 8.39 2.24 -8.85
C LYS A 33 7.69 1.20 -7.97
N PHE A 34 6.38 1.31 -7.85
CA PHE A 34 5.51 0.33 -7.21
C PHE A 34 4.92 -0.60 -8.26
N THR A 35 5.11 -1.89 -8.06
CA THR A 35 4.40 -2.96 -8.77
C THR A 35 3.51 -3.71 -7.79
N PHE A 36 2.40 -4.27 -8.30
CA PHE A 36 1.36 -4.86 -7.46
C PHE A 36 1.01 -6.26 -7.94
N GLY A 37 0.69 -7.14 -7.00
CA GLY A 37 0.16 -8.47 -7.29
C GLY A 37 -0.85 -8.92 -6.23
N SER A 38 -1.58 -9.99 -6.52
CA SER A 38 -2.61 -10.52 -5.63
C SER A 38 -2.84 -12.01 -5.90
N SER A 39 -3.08 -12.76 -4.83
CA SER A 39 -3.52 -14.17 -4.86
C SER A 39 -4.77 -14.39 -3.99
N ALA A 40 -5.65 -13.39 -3.93
CA ALA A 40 -6.85 -13.44 -3.07
C ALA A 40 -8.11 -13.96 -3.78
N ASN A 41 -9.02 -14.52 -2.98
CA ASN A 41 -10.38 -14.85 -3.41
C ASN A 41 -11.35 -13.67 -3.34
N TRP A 42 -11.02 -12.64 -2.56
CA TRP A 42 -11.89 -11.49 -2.30
C TRP A 42 -11.39 -10.20 -2.94
N GLU A 43 -12.24 -9.17 -2.91
CA GLU A 43 -11.86 -7.84 -3.38
C GLU A 43 -10.80 -7.26 -2.44
N ASN A 44 -9.62 -6.97 -3.00
CA ASN A 44 -8.44 -6.52 -2.29
C ASN A 44 -7.88 -5.25 -2.93
N CYS A 45 -7.28 -4.38 -2.14
CA CYS A 45 -6.81 -3.07 -2.57
C CYS A 45 -5.59 -2.61 -1.75
N ILE A 46 -4.66 -1.96 -2.42
CA ILE A 46 -3.58 -1.17 -1.82
C ILE A 46 -3.87 0.30 -2.04
N CYS A 47 -3.63 1.10 -1.00
CA CYS A 47 -3.60 2.56 -1.07
C CYS A 47 -2.22 3.05 -0.65
N ILE A 48 -1.69 4.04 -1.37
CA ILE A 48 -0.41 4.68 -1.07
C ILE A 48 -0.62 6.15 -0.75
N TYR A 49 0.00 6.65 0.32
CA TYR A 49 -0.13 8.02 0.79
C TYR A 49 1.24 8.65 0.99
N ASN A 50 1.38 9.93 0.65
CA ASN A 50 2.54 10.71 1.11
C ASN A 50 2.35 11.00 2.61
N ALA A 51 3.39 10.77 3.42
CA ALA A 51 3.37 10.91 4.87
C ALA A 51 3.96 12.23 5.40
N ASP A 52 4.63 13.01 4.54
CA ASP A 52 5.42 14.18 4.95
C ASP A 52 4.56 15.38 5.31
N THR A 53 3.32 15.41 4.83
CA THR A 53 2.35 16.41 5.24
C THR A 53 1.55 15.86 6.41
N GLY A 54 1.44 16.61 7.52
CA GLY A 54 0.57 16.26 8.67
C GLY A 54 -0.91 15.99 8.33
N ASN A 55 -1.26 16.12 7.04
CA ASN A 55 -2.45 15.58 6.39
C ASN A 55 -2.01 14.62 5.26
N PRO A 56 -1.87 13.31 5.50
CA PRO A 56 -1.48 12.39 4.43
C PRO A 56 -2.50 12.40 3.28
N ILE A 57 -2.00 12.45 2.04
CA ILE A 57 -2.83 12.50 0.83
C ILE A 57 -2.66 11.19 0.08
N LYS A 58 -3.77 10.52 -0.25
CA LYS A 58 -3.76 9.32 -1.11
C LYS A 58 -3.24 9.71 -2.50
N LYS A 59 -2.14 9.08 -2.91
CA LYS A 59 -1.46 9.31 -4.18
C LYS A 59 -1.84 8.26 -5.22
N HIS A 60 -2.04 7.03 -4.78
CA HIS A 60 -2.36 5.92 -5.68
C HIS A 60 -3.26 4.89 -5.00
N GLU A 61 -4.01 4.17 -5.82
CA GLU A 61 -4.87 3.05 -5.44
C GLU A 61 -4.80 1.97 -6.53
N ALA A 62 -4.55 0.72 -6.13
CA ALA A 62 -4.45 -0.43 -7.03
C ALA A 62 -5.05 -1.67 -6.34
N GLY A 63 -5.66 -2.59 -7.09
CA GLY A 63 -6.32 -3.73 -6.46
C GLY A 63 -6.89 -4.75 -7.44
N THR A 64 -7.57 -5.76 -6.91
CA THR A 64 -8.30 -6.76 -7.69
C THR A 64 -9.61 -6.18 -8.25
N PRO A 65 -10.22 -6.81 -9.28
CA PRO A 65 -11.40 -6.25 -9.94
C PRO A 65 -12.51 -5.80 -8.97
N PRO A 66 -13.14 -4.64 -9.21
CA PRO A 66 -13.04 -3.82 -10.42
C PRO A 66 -11.81 -2.90 -10.48
N ARG A 67 -10.95 -2.92 -9.46
CA ARG A 67 -9.67 -2.20 -9.50
C ARG A 67 -8.70 -2.93 -10.43
N HIS A 68 -7.68 -2.20 -10.85
CA HIS A 68 -6.63 -2.73 -11.70
C HIS A 68 -5.30 -2.61 -10.96
N LEU A 69 -4.45 -3.62 -11.09
CA LEU A 69 -3.08 -3.66 -10.54
C LEU A 69 -2.13 -2.81 -11.41
N VAL A 70 -2.48 -1.55 -11.62
CA VAL A 70 -1.70 -0.61 -12.44
C VAL A 70 -0.50 -0.15 -11.63
N GLU A 71 0.70 -0.40 -12.17
CA GLU A 71 1.97 0.08 -11.62
C GLU A 71 1.96 1.61 -11.45
N TRP A 72 2.73 2.10 -10.48
CA TRP A 72 2.83 3.53 -10.23
C TRP A 72 4.25 3.93 -9.84
N THR A 73 4.74 5.03 -10.40
CA THR A 73 6.07 5.57 -10.07
C THR A 73 5.90 6.93 -9.42
N THR A 74 6.60 7.16 -8.31
CA THR A 74 6.63 8.46 -7.66
C THR A 74 7.37 9.49 -8.54
N ASP A 75 7.08 10.76 -8.32
CA ASP A 75 8.00 11.82 -8.75
C ASP A 75 9.38 11.63 -8.11
N GLU A 76 10.41 12.25 -8.71
CA GLU A 76 11.73 12.32 -8.11
C GLU A 76 11.67 13.10 -6.80
N ASN A 77 12.32 12.57 -5.78
CA ASN A 77 12.47 13.30 -4.54
C ASN A 77 13.54 14.39 -4.68
N THR A 78 13.11 15.59 -5.07
CA THR A 78 13.97 16.78 -5.18
C THR A 78 13.99 17.64 -3.92
N THR A 79 13.46 17.15 -2.79
CA THR A 79 13.27 17.96 -1.58
C THR A 79 14.57 18.20 -0.78
N GLY A 80 15.62 17.41 -1.05
CA GLY A 80 16.86 17.41 -0.27
C GLY A 80 16.76 16.68 1.07
N GLN A 81 15.59 16.11 1.39
CA GLN A 81 15.35 15.27 2.58
C GLN A 81 14.68 13.95 2.18
N ASN A 82 14.63 12.98 3.09
CA ASN A 82 13.87 11.75 2.84
C ASN A 82 12.36 12.05 2.79
N VAL A 83 11.67 11.42 1.84
CA VAL A 83 10.20 11.48 1.67
C VAL A 83 9.61 10.13 2.06
N ALA A 84 8.62 10.10 2.95
CA ALA A 84 8.01 8.85 3.39
C ALA A 84 6.64 8.61 2.72
N TYR A 85 6.39 7.36 2.35
CA TYR A 85 5.11 6.88 1.88
C TYR A 85 4.56 5.79 2.81
N ARG A 86 3.27 5.90 3.14
CA ARG A 86 2.50 4.85 3.82
C ARG A 86 1.90 3.94 2.75
N VAL A 87 2.04 2.64 2.92
CA VAL A 87 1.45 1.60 2.08
C VAL A 87 0.50 0.79 2.95
N THR A 88 -0.78 0.75 2.58
CA THR A 88 -1.81 0.01 3.33
C THR A 88 -2.54 -0.96 2.41
N GLY A 89 -2.78 -2.17 2.86
CA GLY A 89 -3.65 -3.15 2.21
C GLY A 89 -5.03 -3.18 2.85
N TRP A 90 -6.02 -3.56 2.06
CA TRP A 90 -7.44 -3.58 2.42
C TRP A 90 -8.15 -4.71 1.70
N HIS A 91 -9.15 -5.28 2.36
CA HIS A 91 -10.00 -6.31 1.78
C HIS A 91 -11.47 -6.10 2.13
N LYS A 92 -12.34 -6.82 1.43
CA LYS A 92 -13.73 -7.05 1.82
C LYS A 92 -13.92 -8.54 2.07
N GLU A 93 -14.68 -8.92 3.09
CA GLU A 93 -15.03 -10.34 3.33
C GLU A 93 -16.17 -10.84 2.40
N SER A 94 -16.07 -10.52 1.11
CA SER A 94 -17.10 -10.83 0.11
C SER A 94 -16.61 -10.60 -1.31
N GLY A 95 -17.39 -11.12 -2.28
CA GLY A 95 -17.07 -10.98 -3.69
C GLY A 95 -17.08 -9.53 -4.20
N PRO A 96 -16.48 -9.27 -5.37
CA PRO A 96 -16.40 -7.95 -5.97
C PRO A 96 -17.76 -7.26 -6.06
N SER A 97 -17.82 -5.95 -5.79
CA SER A 97 -19.05 -5.12 -5.87
C SER A 97 -20.13 -5.39 -4.83
N SER A 98 -19.87 -6.27 -3.86
CA SER A 98 -20.69 -6.33 -2.66
C SER A 98 -20.52 -5.04 -1.84
N GLY A 99 -21.62 -4.55 -1.24
CA GLY A 99 -21.61 -3.38 -0.37
C GLY A 99 -20.94 -3.62 1.00
N ALA A 100 -20.11 -4.66 1.12
CA ALA A 100 -19.40 -4.96 2.35
C ALA A 100 -18.38 -3.87 2.65
N PRO A 101 -18.16 -3.56 3.94
CA PRO A 101 -17.18 -2.55 4.33
C PRO A 101 -15.76 -3.04 4.04
N TRP A 102 -14.88 -2.10 3.71
CA TRP A 102 -13.45 -2.34 3.68
C TRP A 102 -12.91 -2.63 5.07
N ILE A 103 -11.93 -3.50 5.17
CA ILE A 103 -11.18 -3.83 6.38
C ILE A 103 -9.71 -3.62 6.05
N GLN A 104 -8.98 -2.90 6.91
CA GLN A 104 -7.54 -2.72 6.70
C GLN A 104 -6.84 -4.02 7.09
N SER A 105 -6.02 -4.52 6.18
CA SER A 105 -5.27 -5.75 6.34
C SER A 105 -4.03 -5.55 7.20
N ARG A 106 -3.63 -6.63 7.89
CA ARG A 106 -2.32 -6.66 8.55
C ARG A 106 -1.23 -6.70 7.49
N VAL A 107 -0.07 -6.13 7.80
CA VAL A 107 1.09 -6.05 6.90
C VAL A 107 2.20 -6.97 7.36
N LYS A 108 2.96 -7.49 6.40
CA LYS A 108 4.26 -8.12 6.61
C LYS A 108 5.26 -7.56 5.62
N GLU A 109 6.41 -7.16 6.14
CA GLU A 109 7.55 -6.73 5.33
C GLU A 109 8.34 -7.94 4.83
N ASN A 110 8.74 -7.88 3.56
CA ASN A 110 9.48 -8.91 2.82
C ASN A 110 8.92 -10.34 2.99
N PRO A 111 7.60 -10.57 2.80
CA PRO A 111 6.98 -11.88 3.02
C PRO A 111 7.51 -12.94 2.06
N PHE A 112 8.01 -12.54 0.89
CA PHE A 112 8.53 -13.44 -0.16
C PHE A 112 10.07 -13.50 -0.23
N GLN A 113 10.78 -12.94 0.75
CA GLN A 113 12.26 -12.92 0.82
C GLN A 113 12.95 -12.44 -0.48
N THR A 114 12.49 -11.33 -1.05
CA THR A 114 13.19 -10.66 -2.16
C THR A 114 14.29 -9.74 -1.62
N ASP A 115 15.28 -10.28 -0.91
CA ASP A 115 16.43 -9.50 -0.41
C ASP A 115 17.40 -9.20 -1.56
N GLN A 116 17.02 -8.25 -2.40
CA GLN A 116 17.91 -7.56 -3.33
C GLN A 116 17.86 -6.08 -2.95
N GLY A 117 19.01 -5.48 -2.67
CA GLY A 117 19.14 -4.19 -1.94
C GLY A 117 18.42 -2.96 -2.52
N ASN A 118 17.75 -3.08 -3.67
CA ASN A 118 16.96 -2.02 -4.30
C ASN A 118 15.44 -2.27 -4.24
N PHE A 119 14.98 -3.31 -3.54
CA PHE A 119 13.57 -3.66 -3.46
C PHE A 119 13.10 -3.76 -1.99
N GLN A 120 11.87 -3.33 -1.75
CA GLN A 120 11.13 -3.56 -0.51
C GLN A 120 9.77 -4.12 -0.88
N THR A 121 9.34 -5.21 -0.25
CA THR A 121 8.04 -5.82 -0.53
C THR A 121 7.16 -5.79 0.71
N TYR A 122 5.88 -5.45 0.54
CA TYR A 122 4.87 -5.48 1.60
C TYR A 122 3.72 -6.36 1.14
N GLY A 123 3.46 -7.43 1.89
CA GLY A 123 2.28 -8.27 1.72
C GLY A 123 1.23 -7.93 2.74
N PHE A 124 -0.03 -8.13 2.36
CA PHE A 124 -1.19 -7.81 3.17
C PHE A 124 -2.13 -9.00 3.20
N GLU A 125 -2.65 -9.26 4.38
CA GLU A 125 -3.46 -10.43 4.68
C GLU A 125 -4.95 -10.05 4.76
N ASP A 126 -5.81 -10.77 4.04
CA ASP A 126 -7.27 -10.67 4.07
C ASP A 126 -7.94 -11.66 5.03
N ARG A 127 -7.16 -12.63 5.54
CA ARG A 127 -7.62 -13.63 6.50
C ARG A 127 -6.64 -13.83 7.66
N ASN A 128 -6.55 -15.05 8.18
CA ASN A 128 -5.71 -15.43 9.32
C ASN A 128 -4.89 -16.68 8.98
N ASP A 129 -4.64 -16.97 7.69
CA ASP A 129 -3.78 -18.07 7.27
C ASP A 129 -2.29 -17.66 7.22
N ASN A 130 -2.00 -16.35 7.30
CA ASN A 130 -0.67 -15.78 7.50
C ASN A 130 0.30 -15.97 6.32
N ASP A 131 -0.21 -16.08 5.10
CA ASP A 131 0.61 -16.10 3.88
C ASP A 131 0.96 -14.70 3.37
N PHE A 132 0.14 -13.68 3.70
CA PHE A 132 0.29 -12.28 3.29
C PHE A 132 0.39 -12.10 1.76
N ASP A 133 -0.18 -13.01 0.98
CA ASP A 133 -0.16 -12.94 -0.49
C ASP A 133 -1.50 -12.52 -1.12
N ASP A 134 -2.51 -12.22 -0.29
CA ASP A 134 -3.82 -11.74 -0.75
C ASP A 134 -3.67 -10.48 -1.61
N ILE A 135 -2.83 -9.55 -1.19
CA ILE A 135 -2.34 -8.47 -2.05
C ILE A 135 -0.97 -8.00 -1.58
N TRP A 136 -0.09 -7.64 -2.52
CA TRP A 136 1.22 -7.12 -2.19
C TRP A 136 1.65 -5.97 -3.10
N ALA A 137 2.59 -5.17 -2.58
CA ALA A 137 3.31 -4.16 -3.33
C ALA A 137 4.82 -4.41 -3.23
N THR A 138 5.51 -4.28 -4.35
CA THR A 138 6.98 -4.22 -4.39
C THR A 138 7.40 -2.81 -4.80
N ALA A 139 8.19 -2.17 -3.95
CA ALA A 139 8.81 -0.87 -4.16
C ALA A 139 10.25 -1.07 -4.67
N GLU A 140 10.51 -0.68 -5.91
CA GLU A 140 11.83 -0.65 -6.53
C GLU A 140 12.39 0.78 -6.50
N PHE A 141 13.56 0.95 -5.89
CA PHE A 141 14.26 2.23 -5.85
C PHE A 141 15.04 2.47 -7.14
N GLN A 142 14.79 3.61 -7.78
CA GLN A 142 15.37 4.00 -9.06
C GLN A 142 16.21 5.27 -8.92
N ASP A 143 17.28 5.33 -9.70
CA ASP A 143 18.12 6.52 -9.89
C ASP A 143 17.39 7.63 -10.65
#